data_AF-A0A560LBH2-F1
#
_entry.id   AF-A0A560LBH2-F1
#
_cell.length_a   1.000
_cell.length_b   1.000
_cell.length_c   1.000
_cell.angle_alpha   90.00
_cell.angle_beta   90.00
_cell.angle_gamma   90.00
#
_symmetry.space_group_name_H-M   'P 1'
#
loop_
_entity.id
_entity.type
_entity.pdbx_description
1 polymer ?
#
loop_
_entity_poly.entity_id
_entity_poly.type
_entity_poly.pdbx_seq_one_letter_code
_entity_poly.pdbx_strand_id
1 'polypeptide(L)'
;MTAWLSIPFGVAVSAIWYVTFEIRQRGLLHQRTRSPRETRTFATEAEAKEFARSKLDEGLVVFAGTLNPYLPKQLIPSQRIADWLVEP
;
A
#
# COMPACT_ATOMS: atom_id res chain seq x y z
N MET A 1 -26.56 13.14 -11.30
CA MET A 1 -25.44 14.06 -11.02
C MET A 1 -24.59 13.42 -9.93
N THR A 2 -23.41 12.97 -10.37
CA THR A 2 -22.20 12.49 -9.68
C THR A 2 -22.33 12.14 -8.19
N ALA A 3 -22.51 10.84 -7.92
CA ALA A 3 -22.28 10.24 -6.61
C ALA A 3 -20.78 10.32 -6.30
N TRP A 4 -20.41 11.22 -5.39
CA TRP A 4 -19.08 11.25 -4.80
C TRP A 4 -19.00 10.07 -3.83
N LEU A 5 -18.09 9.12 -4.11
CA LEU A 5 -17.83 8.01 -3.19
C LEU A 5 -17.40 8.58 -1.83
N SER A 6 -18.27 8.37 -0.84
CA SER A 6 -17.91 8.42 0.57
C SER A 6 -16.80 7.39 0.80
N ILE A 7 -15.56 7.85 0.88
CA ILE A 7 -14.47 7.06 1.46
C ILE A 7 -14.80 6.99 2.95
N PRO A 8 -15.12 5.81 3.52
CA PRO A 8 -15.32 5.71 4.95
C PRO A 8 -13.95 5.99 5.59
N PHE A 9 -13.81 7.14 6.23
CA PHE A 9 -12.74 7.39 7.19
C PHE A 9 -13.08 6.51 8.41
N GLY A 10 -12.82 5.20 8.28
CA GLY A 10 -13.00 4.23 9.33
C GLY A 10 -12.06 4.59 10.47
N VAL A 11 -12.67 4.85 11.64
CA VAL A 11 -12.11 4.71 13.00
C VAL A 11 -10.59 4.78 13.08
N ALA A 12 -10.08 5.92 13.57
CA ALA A 12 -8.67 6.13 13.85
C ALA A 12 -8.16 5.21 14.98
N VAL A 13 -7.98 3.92 14.69
CA VAL A 13 -6.84 3.19 15.21
C VAL A 13 -5.60 3.92 14.69
N SER A 14 -4.66 4.25 15.56
CA SER A 14 -3.41 4.92 15.19
C SER A 14 -2.63 4.02 14.25
N ALA A 15 -2.94 4.09 12.96
CA ALA A 15 -2.27 3.30 11.95
C ALA A 15 -0.87 3.89 11.77
N ILE A 16 0.13 3.09 12.11
CA ILE A 16 1.54 3.48 12.07
C ILE A 16 2.10 3.19 10.68
N TRP A 17 1.57 2.18 9.99
CA TRP A 17 2.07 1.69 8.72
C TRP A 17 1.06 1.88 7.61
N TYR A 18 1.54 2.12 6.40
CA TYR A 18 0.74 2.08 5.19
C TYR A 18 1.42 1.25 4.13
N VAL A 19 0.60 0.57 3.32
CA VAL A 19 1.03 -0.20 2.15
C VAL A 19 0.20 0.28 0.97
N THR A 20 0.88 0.78 -0.05
CA THR A 20 0.28 1.19 -1.32
C THR A 20 0.66 0.19 -2.39
N PHE A 21 -0.30 -0.30 -3.17
CA PHE A 21 -0.03 -1.24 -4.26
C PHE A 21 -0.70 -0.80 -5.56
N GLU A 22 -0.04 -1.08 -6.68
CA GLU A 22 -0.55 -0.80 -8.03
C GLU A 22 -1.20 -2.03 -8.62
N ILE A 23 -2.51 -1.95 -8.88
CA ILE A 23 -3.25 -3.00 -9.56
C ILE A 23 -2.98 -2.84 -11.06
N ARG A 24 -2.12 -3.72 -11.62
CA ARG A 24 -1.91 -3.78 -13.06
C ARG A 24 -3.16 -4.40 -13.69
N GLN A 25 -3.98 -3.58 -14.35
CA GLN A 25 -5.06 -4.08 -15.18
C GLN A 25 -4.46 -4.79 -16.39
N ARG A 26 -4.28 -6.10 -16.26
CA ARG A 26 -3.80 -6.97 -17.34
C ARG A 26 -4.93 -7.08 -18.36
N GLY A 27 -4.85 -6.33 -19.46
CA GLY A 27 -5.65 -6.65 -20.65
C GLY A 27 -6.22 -5.52 -21.49
N LEU A 28 -6.03 -4.23 -21.16
CA LEU A 28 -6.54 -3.17 -22.03
C LEU A 28 -5.41 -2.30 -22.53
N LEU A 29 -5.16 -2.43 -23.84
CA LEU A 29 -4.22 -1.68 -24.67
C LEU A 29 -4.52 -0.16 -24.74
N HIS A 30 -5.32 0.36 -23.81
CA HIS A 30 -5.81 1.71 -23.84
C HIS A 30 -5.24 2.48 -22.65
N GLN A 31 -4.40 3.46 -23.01
CA GLN A 31 -4.44 4.78 -22.41
C GLN A 31 -3.92 4.85 -20.98
N ARG A 32 -2.64 5.21 -20.83
CA ARG A 32 -2.11 6.41 -20.12
C ARG A 32 -2.78 6.89 -18.81
N THR A 33 -3.59 6.06 -18.19
CA THR A 33 -4.35 6.29 -16.98
C THR A 33 -3.56 5.55 -15.92
N ARG A 34 -3.05 6.29 -14.93
CA ARG A 34 -2.27 5.72 -13.83
C ARG A 34 -2.99 4.46 -13.32
N SER A 35 -2.27 3.34 -13.26
CA SER A 35 -2.80 2.11 -12.69
C SER A 35 -3.48 2.43 -11.35
N PRO A 36 -4.69 1.89 -11.09
CA PRO A 36 -5.37 2.15 -9.82
C PRO A 36 -4.44 1.77 -8.67
N ARG A 37 -4.18 2.75 -7.81
CA ARG A 37 -3.36 2.59 -6.60
C ARG A 37 -4.30 2.49 -5.42
N GLU A 38 -4.19 1.40 -4.69
CA GLU A 38 -4.90 1.25 -3.42
C GLU A 38 -3.90 1.41 -2.28
N THR A 39 -4.32 2.10 -1.22
CA THR A 39 -3.52 2.26 0.00
C THR A 39 -4.30 1.68 1.16
N ARG A 40 -3.66 0.79 1.91
CA ARG A 40 -4.17 0.25 3.17
C ARG A 40 -3.26 0.67 4.30
N THR A 41 -3.86 0.98 5.43
CA THR A 41 -3.16 1.37 6.65
C THR A 41 -3.28 0.26 7.69
N PHE A 42 -2.23 0.08 8.48
CA PHE A 42 -2.06 -1.00 9.45
C PHE A 42 -1.53 -0.44 10.78
N ALA A 43 -1.90 -1.08 11.87
CA ALA A 43 -1.42 -0.70 13.20
C ALA A 43 0.02 -1.19 13.43
N THR A 44 0.36 -2.38 12.94
CA THR A 44 1.65 -3.04 13.16
C THR A 44 2.43 -3.23 11.86
N GLU A 45 3.76 -3.30 11.98
CA GLU A 45 4.64 -3.61 10.85
C GLU A 45 4.40 -5.02 10.32
N ALA A 46 4.15 -5.99 11.21
CA ALA A 46 3.93 -7.39 10.85
C ALA A 46 2.70 -7.55 9.95
N GLU A 47 1.57 -6.93 10.30
CA GLU A 47 0.36 -6.93 9.45
C GLU A 47 0.63 -6.29 8.08
N ALA A 48 1.39 -5.19 8.07
CA ALA A 48 1.78 -4.52 6.83
C ALA A 48 2.66 -5.42 5.97
N LYS A 49 3.63 -6.13 6.56
CA LYS A 49 4.51 -7.09 5.87
C LYS A 49 3.72 -8.27 5.30
N GLU A 50 2.82 -8.87 6.08
CA GLU A 50 1.97 -9.97 5.59
C GLU A 50 1.13 -9.56 4.38
N PHE A 51 0.49 -8.39 4.47
CA PHE A 51 -0.29 -7.85 3.36
C PHE A 51 0.59 -7.53 2.14
N ALA A 52 1.74 -6.90 2.35
CA ALA A 52 2.67 -6.59 1.28
C ALA A 52 3.21 -7.85 0.60
N ARG A 53 3.50 -8.92 1.36
CA ARG A 53 3.91 -10.22 0.82
C ARG A 53 2.83 -10.81 -0.07
N SER A 54 1.57 -10.81 0.38
CA SER A 54 0.44 -11.28 -0.43
C SER A 54 0.31 -10.49 -1.74
N LYS A 55 0.45 -9.16 -1.70
CA LYS A 55 0.38 -8.33 -2.92
C LYS A 55 1.58 -8.48 -3.85
N LEU A 56 2.76 -8.76 -3.30
CA LEU A 56 3.94 -9.05 -4.09
C LEU A 56 3.83 -10.40 -4.81
N ASP A 57 3.28 -11.42 -4.14
CA ASP A 57 3.01 -12.75 -4.71
C ASP A 57 1.97 -12.70 -5.84
N GLU A 58 0.98 -11.81 -5.72
CA GLU A 58 0.04 -11.47 -6.82
C GLU A 58 0.74 -10.81 -8.04
N GLY A 59 2.04 -10.47 -7.93
CA GLY A 59 2.82 -9.80 -8.98
C GLY A 59 2.55 -8.31 -9.09
N LEU A 60 2.00 -7.68 -8.05
CA LEU A 60 1.73 -6.24 -8.00
C LEU A 60 2.97 -5.47 -7.55
N VAL A 61 3.01 -4.18 -7.90
CA VAL A 61 4.06 -3.28 -7.40
C VAL A 61 3.59 -2.74 -6.05
N VAL A 62 4.34 -3.06 -5.00
CA VAL A 62 4.00 -2.72 -3.61
C VAL A 62 4.99 -1.70 -3.05
N PHE A 63 4.49 -0.73 -2.30
CA PHE A 63 5.23 0.30 -1.59
C PHE A 63 4.77 0.29 -0.13
N ALA A 64 5.67 0.55 0.81
CA ALA A 64 5.31 0.64 2.22
C ALA A 64 5.96 1.84 2.89
N GLY A 65 5.46 2.22 4.06
CA GLY A 65 6.09 3.23 4.88
C GLY A 65 5.32 3.50 6.16
N THR A 66 5.83 4.43 6.97
CA THR A 66 5.20 4.84 8.21
C THR A 66 4.46 6.17 8.07
N LEU A 67 3.32 6.28 8.77
CA LEU A 67 2.48 7.47 8.83
C LEU A 67 3.00 8.43 9.92
N ASN A 68 2.97 9.74 9.63
CA ASN A 68 3.29 10.81 10.59
C ASN A 68 2.33 10.73 11.79
N PRO A 69 2.74 10.80 13.08
CA PRO A 69 3.96 11.41 13.62
C PRO A 69 5.10 10.47 14.08
N TYR A 70 5.08 9.19 13.69
CA TYR A 70 6.13 8.26 14.13
C TYR A 70 7.48 8.57 13.46
N LEU A 71 8.47 8.87 14.31
CA LEU A 71 9.88 9.00 13.93
C LEU A 71 10.64 7.74 14.38
N PRO A 72 11.53 7.17 13.55
CA PRO A 72 11.94 7.63 12.22
C PRO A 72 10.91 7.33 11.13
N LYS A 73 10.76 8.27 10.19
CA LYS A 73 9.95 8.06 8.98
C LYS A 73 10.61 6.99 8.12
N GLN A 74 9.91 5.88 7.89
CA GLN A 74 10.34 4.85 6.96
C GLN A 74 9.54 4.97 5.67
N LEU A 75 10.28 5.02 4.56
CA LEU A 75 9.72 4.96 3.21
C LEU A 75 10.42 3.81 2.50
N ILE A 76 9.65 2.77 2.21
CA ILE A 76 10.13 1.55 1.56
C ILE A 76 9.64 1.58 0.12
N PRO A 77 10.52 1.94 -0.84
CA PRO A 77 10.18 1.88 -2.25
C PRO A 77 9.98 0.43 -2.68
N SER A 78 9.26 0.22 -3.78
CA SER A 78 9.01 -1.13 -4.32
C SER A 78 10.27 -1.94 -4.62
N GLN A 79 11.38 -1.28 -4.93
CA GLN A 79 12.68 -1.93 -5.13
C GLN A 79 13.27 -2.54 -3.85
N ARG A 80 12.88 -2.02 -2.68
CA ARG A 80 13.35 -2.44 -1.36
C ARG A 80 12.30 -3.23 -0.58
N ILE A 81 11.10 -3.42 -1.14
CA ILE A 81 10.02 -4.13 -0.44
C ILE A 81 10.41 -5.59 -0.18
N ALA A 82 11.13 -6.23 -1.10
CA ALA A 82 11.59 -7.61 -0.92
C ALA A 82 12.59 -7.72 0.24
N ASP A 83 13.52 -6.77 0.36
CA ASP A 83 14.47 -6.70 1.48
C ASP A 83 13.73 -6.47 2.80
N TRP A 84 12.79 -5.54 2.83
CA TRP A 84 11.99 -5.24 4.02
C TRP A 84 11.14 -6.44 4.50
N LEU A 85 10.61 -7.23 3.57
CA LEU A 85 9.84 -8.43 3.89
C LEU A 85 10.68 -9.57 4.51
N VAL A 86 12.00 -9.52 4.38
CA VAL A 86 12.93 -10.50 4.99
C VAL A 86 13.63 -9.95 6.23
N GLU A 87 13.50 -8.65 6.51
CA GLU A 87 13.98 -8.07 7.76
C GLU A 87 13.22 -8.66 8.96
N PRO A 88 13.95 -9.11 10.01
CA PRO A 88 13.38 -9.76 11.19
C PRO A 88 12.49 -8.84 12.03
#